data_AF-A0A6A5Y0Z4-F1
#
_entry.id   AF-A0A6A5Y0Z4-F1
#
_cell.length_a   1.000
_cell.length_b   1.000
_cell.length_c   1.000
_cell.angle_alpha   90.00
_cell.angle_beta   90.00
_cell.angle_gamma   90.00
#
_symmetry.space_group_name_H-M   'P 1'
#
loop_
_entity.id
_entity.type
_entity.pdbx_description
1 polymer ?
#
loop_
_entity_poly.entity_id
_entity_poly.type
_entity_poly.pdbx_seq_one_letter_code
_entity_poly.pdbx_strand_id
1 'polypeptide(L)'
;MHISPTIALSLALLISTATTSPVSAVQMGSKHNLYLVTCTQRTSGFPDCPLLIFCSQPVTSSLSKRQLRPAKSYTAVAYYANGPIETLPGRNTNPTAIATVEDPAAAWEGTQRVAKLSLGGGAGAFSSSIDVGAKTLDKGQIAGEARLDAEDFACFRDGKTGFVGRDVFGDETYRCTADYWCPSIQV
;
A
#
# COMPACT_ATOMS: atom_id res chain seq x y z
N MET A 1 -25.47 -45.87 -64.51
CA MET A 1 -25.92 -44.53 -64.04
C MET A 1 -25.92 -44.60 -62.53
N HIS A 2 -25.23 -43.80 -61.72
CA HIS A 2 -24.30 -42.70 -61.92
C HIS A 2 -23.29 -42.76 -60.75
N ILE A 3 -22.04 -42.44 -61.04
CA ILE A 3 -20.91 -42.23 -60.11
C ILE A 3 -20.98 -40.77 -59.61
N SER A 4 -20.54 -40.46 -58.38
CA SER A 4 -19.81 -39.23 -57.91
C SER A 4 -20.15 -38.84 -56.44
N PRO A 5 -19.36 -37.98 -55.74
CA PRO A 5 -18.23 -38.42 -54.91
C PRO A 5 -18.15 -37.70 -53.53
N THR A 6 -17.14 -38.10 -52.76
CA THR A 6 -16.59 -37.53 -51.51
C THR A 6 -16.38 -36.01 -51.49
N ILE A 7 -16.72 -35.33 -50.37
CA ILE A 7 -15.91 -34.22 -49.80
C ILE A 7 -16.04 -34.23 -48.27
N ALA A 8 -15.00 -34.71 -47.59
CA ALA A 8 -14.80 -34.53 -46.15
C ALA A 8 -13.85 -33.33 -45.96
N LEU A 9 -14.37 -32.25 -45.38
CA LEU A 9 -13.61 -31.02 -45.13
C LEU A 9 -13.13 -31.02 -43.67
N SER A 10 -11.91 -31.52 -43.45
CA SER A 10 -11.24 -31.47 -42.15
C SER A 10 -10.65 -30.08 -41.90
N LEU A 11 -11.36 -29.28 -41.09
CA LEU A 11 -10.91 -27.98 -40.61
C LEU A 11 -10.00 -28.17 -39.39
N ALA A 12 -8.68 -28.18 -39.62
CA ALA A 12 -7.68 -28.22 -38.56
C ALA A 12 -7.62 -26.85 -37.86
N LEU A 13 -8.21 -26.77 -36.67
CA LEU A 13 -8.12 -25.62 -35.78
C LEU A 13 -6.72 -25.59 -35.13
N LEU A 14 -5.83 -24.76 -35.66
CA LEU A 14 -4.53 -24.46 -35.04
C LEU A 14 -4.77 -23.64 -33.78
N ILE A 15 -4.88 -24.32 -32.64
CA ILE A 15 -4.89 -23.70 -31.31
C ILE A 15 -3.45 -23.27 -31.01
N SER A 16 -3.13 -22.02 -31.33
CA SER A 16 -1.91 -21.36 -30.88
C SER A 16 -1.99 -21.15 -29.37
N THR A 17 -1.45 -22.10 -28.60
CA THR A 17 -1.21 -21.92 -27.17
C THR A 17 -0.09 -20.90 -26.99
N ALA A 18 -0.44 -19.62 -26.95
CA ALA A 18 0.48 -18.58 -26.52
C ALA A 18 0.78 -18.82 -25.03
N THR A 19 1.91 -19.45 -24.74
CA THR A 19 2.47 -19.52 -23.39
C THR A 19 2.93 -18.11 -23.03
N THR A 20 2.04 -17.32 -22.44
CA THR A 20 2.42 -16.10 -21.73
C THR A 20 3.19 -16.53 -20.50
N SER A 21 4.52 -16.58 -20.60
CA SER A 21 5.38 -16.72 -19.43
C SER A 21 4.99 -15.60 -18.45
N PRO A 22 4.78 -15.89 -17.16
CA PRO A 22 4.58 -14.84 -16.17
C PRO A 22 5.83 -13.95 -16.24
N VAL A 23 5.64 -12.70 -16.63
CA VAL A 23 6.67 -11.69 -16.47
C VAL A 23 6.82 -11.54 -14.97
N SER A 24 7.78 -12.26 -14.39
CA SER A 24 8.30 -11.92 -13.07
C SER A 24 8.57 -10.43 -13.16
N ALA A 25 7.81 -9.63 -12.42
CA ALA A 25 7.94 -8.20 -12.38
C ALA A 25 9.43 -7.91 -12.18
N VAL A 26 10.11 -7.63 -13.29
CA VAL A 26 11.50 -7.23 -13.28
C VAL A 26 11.47 -6.06 -12.35
N GLN A 27 12.37 -6.07 -11.37
CA GLN A 27 12.60 -4.96 -10.48
C GLN A 27 12.98 -3.78 -11.38
N MET A 28 11.96 -3.13 -11.94
CA MET A 28 12.08 -1.89 -12.68
C MET A 28 12.81 -1.02 -11.70
N GLY A 29 14.03 -0.60 -12.06
CA GLY A 29 14.94 0.17 -11.22
C GLY A 29 14.41 1.58 -10.99
N SER A 30 13.13 1.68 -10.64
CA SER A 30 12.42 2.89 -10.36
C SER A 30 12.96 3.46 -9.07
N LYS A 31 13.58 4.62 -9.20
CA LYS A 31 14.17 5.35 -8.09
C LYS A 31 13.09 5.74 -7.07
N HIS A 32 11.89 6.05 -7.53
CA HIS A 32 10.80 6.54 -6.70
C HIS A 32 9.70 5.49 -6.54
N ASN A 33 9.25 5.28 -5.31
CA ASN A 33 8.24 4.28 -4.99
C ASN A 33 7.21 4.88 -4.05
N LEU A 34 5.94 4.61 -4.32
CA LEU A 34 4.81 4.87 -3.44
C LEU A 34 4.28 3.56 -2.87
N TYR A 35 3.88 3.58 -1.61
CA TYR A 35 3.16 2.50 -0.97
C TYR A 35 1.84 3.04 -0.46
N LEU A 36 0.75 2.48 -0.98
CA LEU A 36 -0.61 2.75 -0.52
C LEU A 36 -0.86 1.81 0.65
N VAL A 37 -0.99 2.37 1.85
CA VAL A 37 -0.90 1.61 3.09
C VAL A 37 -2.11 1.82 3.98
N THR A 38 -2.42 0.78 4.76
CA THR A 38 -3.28 0.87 5.93
C THR A 38 -2.39 0.84 7.17
N CYS A 39 -2.51 1.85 8.01
CA CYS A 39 -1.72 2.02 9.21
C CYS A 39 -2.57 1.84 10.46
N THR A 40 -1.94 1.35 11.52
CA THR A 40 -2.50 1.24 12.86
C THR A 40 -1.64 2.05 13.82
N GLN A 41 -2.27 2.98 14.54
CA GLN A 41 -1.62 3.76 15.58
C GLN A 41 -1.95 3.15 16.94
N ARG A 42 -0.91 2.89 17.73
CA ARG A 42 -1.09 2.61 19.15
C ARG A 42 -1.16 3.97 19.84
N THR A 43 -2.31 4.31 20.39
CA THR A 43 -2.39 5.40 21.35
C THR A 43 -1.65 4.93 22.60
N SER A 44 -0.37 5.30 22.70
CA SER A 44 0.36 5.22 23.96
C SER A 44 -0.41 6.12 24.92
N GLY A 45 -1.19 5.48 25.79
CA GLY A 45 -2.05 6.16 26.74
C GLY A 45 -1.21 6.87 27.80
N PHE A 46 -0.63 8.01 27.45
CA PHE A 46 -0.60 9.10 28.39
C PHE A 46 -1.99 9.74 28.32
N PRO A 47 -2.80 9.66 29.38
CA PRO A 47 -4.04 10.43 29.41
C PRO A 47 -3.68 11.89 29.19
N ASP A 48 -4.51 12.61 28.43
CA ASP A 48 -4.53 14.08 28.34
C ASP A 48 -4.81 14.69 29.74
N CYS A 49 -3.87 14.53 30.66
CA CYS A 49 -3.88 15.00 32.04
C CYS A 49 -2.58 15.78 32.24
N PRO A 50 -2.52 17.06 31.80
CA PRO A 50 -1.30 17.88 31.91
C PRO A 50 -0.87 18.14 33.36
N LEU A 51 -1.72 17.84 34.35
CA LEU A 51 -1.38 17.92 35.77
C LEU A 51 -1.88 16.65 36.47
N LEU A 52 -0.96 15.84 36.99
CA LEU A 52 -1.18 14.60 37.76
C LEU A 52 -2.10 14.76 39.00
N ILE A 53 -2.58 15.97 39.31
CA ILE A 53 -3.25 16.34 40.56
C ILE A 53 -4.77 16.43 40.41
N PHE A 54 -5.31 16.64 39.20
CA PHE A 54 -6.75 16.91 38.99
C PHE A 54 -7.55 15.79 38.32
N CYS A 55 -6.95 14.62 38.12
CA CYS A 55 -7.66 13.49 37.52
C CYS A 55 -8.38 12.71 38.62
N SER A 56 -9.53 13.24 39.06
CA SER A 56 -10.44 12.60 40.01
C SER A 56 -11.23 11.47 39.33
N GLN A 57 -10.54 10.35 39.11
CA GLN A 57 -11.17 9.05 38.92
C GLN A 57 -10.55 8.11 39.95
N PRO A 58 -11.34 7.40 40.77
CA PRO A 58 -10.81 6.51 41.77
C PRO A 58 -10.00 5.41 41.09
N VAL A 59 -8.70 5.42 41.34
CA VAL A 59 -7.80 4.29 41.11
C VAL A 59 -8.19 3.17 42.07
N THR A 60 -9.30 2.48 41.79
CA THR A 60 -9.55 1.17 42.36
C THR A 60 -8.56 0.20 41.70
N SER A 61 -7.38 0.18 42.29
CA SER A 61 -6.45 -0.94 42.40
C SER A 61 -7.05 -2.29 42.02
N SER A 62 -6.86 -2.66 40.75
CA SER A 62 -6.62 -4.04 40.38
C SER A 62 -5.55 -4.02 39.30
N LEU A 63 -4.65 -5.00 39.34
CA LEU A 63 -3.69 -5.37 38.31
C LEU A 63 -4.44 -5.81 37.03
N SER A 64 -5.19 -4.88 36.47
CA SER A 64 -6.05 -5.07 35.31
C SER A 64 -5.18 -4.89 34.07
N LYS A 65 -5.19 -5.91 33.20
CA LYS A 65 -4.71 -5.90 31.81
C LYS A 65 -4.47 -4.48 31.30
N ARG A 66 -3.31 -4.22 30.70
CA ARG A 66 -3.11 -3.16 29.69
C ARG A 66 -4.44 -2.99 28.93
N GLN A 67 -5.23 -2.00 29.32
CA GLN A 67 -6.54 -1.77 28.74
C GLN A 67 -6.23 -1.04 27.45
N LEU A 68 -5.80 -1.86 26.49
CA LEU A 68 -5.31 -1.46 25.19
C LEU A 68 -6.49 -0.76 24.52
N ARG A 69 -6.46 0.58 24.47
CA ARG A 69 -7.40 1.33 23.64
C ARG A 69 -7.35 0.68 22.24
N PRO A 70 -8.51 0.45 21.59
CA PRO A 70 -8.52 -0.17 20.28
C PRO A 70 -7.60 0.63 19.36
N ALA A 71 -6.69 -0.07 18.68
CA ALA A 71 -5.76 0.58 17.77
C ALA A 71 -6.57 1.33 16.70
N LYS A 72 -6.28 2.62 16.51
CA LYS A 72 -6.95 3.42 15.48
C LYS A 72 -6.31 3.09 14.15
N SER A 73 -7.13 2.74 13.16
CA SER A 73 -6.66 2.46 11.80
C SER A 73 -6.93 3.66 10.90
N TYR A 74 -5.98 4.00 10.03
CA TYR A 74 -6.09 5.07 9.05
C TYR A 74 -5.43 4.67 7.72
N THR A 75 -5.85 5.30 6.63
CA THR A 75 -5.30 5.09 5.29
C THR A 75 -4.25 6.15 5.01
N ALA A 76 -3.10 5.76 4.48
CA ALA A 76 -1.98 6.68 4.23
C ALA A 76 -1.20 6.30 2.98
N VAL A 77 -0.44 7.25 2.45
CA VAL A 77 0.52 7.02 1.37
C VAL A 77 1.93 7.29 1.88
N ALA A 78 2.84 6.36 1.60
CA ALA A 78 4.24 6.45 1.99
C ALA A 78 5.13 6.52 0.75
N TYR A 79 5.98 7.53 0.67
CA TYR A 79 6.88 7.81 -0.44
C TYR A 79 8.32 7.46 -0.08
N TYR A 80 9.01 6.79 -1.00
CA TYR A 80 10.41 6.40 -0.90
C TYR A 80 11.16 6.92 -2.13
N ALA A 81 12.09 7.86 -1.90
CA ALA A 81 12.85 8.50 -2.97
C ALA A 81 14.04 7.66 -3.47
N ASN A 82 14.36 6.55 -2.82
CA ASN A 82 15.60 5.79 -3.05
C ASN A 82 15.34 4.28 -3.17
N GLY A 83 14.36 3.91 -3.98
CA GLY A 83 14.00 2.52 -4.26
C GLY A 83 12.90 1.95 -3.35
N PRO A 84 12.61 0.65 -3.47
CA PRO A 84 11.59 -0.03 -2.68
C PRO A 84 12.06 -0.29 -1.24
N ILE A 85 11.13 -0.65 -0.36
CA ILE A 85 11.42 -1.07 1.01
C ILE A 85 12.35 -2.30 0.96
N GLU A 86 13.49 -2.21 1.64
CA GLU A 86 14.40 -3.33 1.80
C GLU A 86 14.15 -4.05 3.12
N THR A 87 14.26 -5.38 3.13
CA THR A 87 14.09 -6.20 4.34
C THR A 87 15.32 -6.17 5.24
N LEU A 88 16.45 -5.62 4.75
CA LEU A 88 17.69 -5.54 5.51
C LEU A 88 17.64 -4.36 6.50
N PRO A 89 17.95 -4.58 7.78
CA PRO A 89 17.95 -3.52 8.78
C PRO A 89 18.93 -2.40 8.38
N GLY A 90 18.47 -1.15 8.48
CA GLY A 90 19.29 0.04 8.19
C GLY A 90 19.24 0.53 6.75
N ARG A 91 18.51 -0.15 5.84
CA ARG A 91 18.31 0.33 4.46
C ARG A 91 16.84 0.55 4.15
N ASN A 92 16.51 1.78 3.74
CA ASN A 92 15.24 2.18 3.15
C ASN A 92 13.97 1.64 3.86
N THR A 93 14.03 1.50 5.19
CA THR A 93 12.92 0.99 6.00
C THR A 93 11.91 2.08 6.35
N ASN A 94 12.38 3.33 6.46
CA ASN A 94 11.55 4.49 6.75
C ASN A 94 11.22 5.24 5.47
N PRO A 95 9.96 5.66 5.27
CA PRO A 95 9.60 6.47 4.12
C PRO A 95 10.28 7.82 4.19
N THR A 96 10.60 8.37 3.01
CA THR A 96 11.05 9.76 2.86
C THR A 96 9.96 10.74 3.28
N ALA A 97 8.70 10.42 2.95
CA ALA A 97 7.54 11.17 3.39
C ALA A 97 6.33 10.25 3.56
N ILE A 98 5.43 10.59 4.48
CA ILE A 98 4.16 9.90 4.67
C ILE A 98 3.04 10.92 4.85
N ALA A 99 1.88 10.66 4.27
CA ALA A 99 0.69 11.52 4.41
C ALA A 99 -0.54 10.68 4.71
N THR A 100 -1.38 11.18 5.61
CA THR A 100 -2.70 10.59 5.87
C THR A 100 -3.63 10.95 4.72
N VAL A 101 -4.32 9.94 4.20
CA VAL A 101 -5.29 10.06 3.11
C VAL A 101 -6.70 10.06 3.68
N GLU A 102 -6.98 9.16 4.62
CA GLU A 102 -8.27 9.09 5.31
C GLU A 102 -8.13 8.59 6.75
N ASP A 103 -8.95 9.13 7.63
CA ASP A 103 -9.04 8.73 9.04
C ASP A 103 -10.51 8.82 9.47
N PRO A 104 -11.24 7.69 9.63
CA PRO A 104 -10.72 6.33 9.79
C PRO A 104 -10.26 5.66 8.47
N ALA A 105 -9.61 4.50 8.59
CA ALA A 105 -9.18 3.70 7.43
C ALA A 105 -10.36 3.37 6.51
N ALA A 106 -10.13 3.57 5.22
CA ALA A 106 -11.07 3.27 4.17
C ALA A 106 -10.39 2.53 3.01
N ALA A 107 -11.21 1.85 2.21
CA ALA A 107 -10.78 1.09 1.03
C ALA A 107 -10.12 2.01 -0.02
N TRP A 108 -9.12 1.48 -0.71
CA TRP A 108 -8.45 2.18 -1.82
C TRP A 108 -9.21 2.04 -3.13
N GLU A 109 -9.91 0.92 -3.29
CA GLU A 109 -10.52 0.47 -4.52
C GLU A 109 -11.77 1.30 -4.87
N GLY A 110 -11.95 1.58 -6.16
CA GLY A 110 -13.15 2.21 -6.70
C GLY A 110 -13.35 3.68 -6.36
N THR A 111 -12.39 4.32 -5.69
CA THR A 111 -12.46 5.75 -5.34
C THR A 111 -11.13 6.43 -5.61
N GLN A 112 -11.16 7.58 -6.28
CA GLN A 112 -9.96 8.39 -6.42
C GLN A 112 -9.57 8.96 -5.06
N ARG A 113 -8.35 8.68 -4.61
CA ARG A 113 -7.81 9.17 -3.33
C ARG A 113 -6.79 10.26 -3.58
N VAL A 114 -6.80 11.31 -2.76
CA VAL A 114 -5.88 12.44 -2.86
C VAL A 114 -5.28 12.78 -1.50
N ALA A 115 -4.04 13.26 -1.49
CA ALA A 115 -3.37 13.76 -0.29
C ALA A 115 -2.26 14.76 -0.65
N LYS A 116 -1.77 15.50 0.34
CA LYS A 116 -0.57 16.32 0.20
C LYS A 116 0.57 15.68 0.97
N LEU A 117 1.67 15.36 0.29
CA LEU A 117 2.89 14.86 0.93
C LEU A 117 3.85 16.03 1.20
N SER A 118 4.39 16.10 2.40
CA SER A 118 5.48 17.03 2.72
C SER A 118 6.81 16.44 2.23
N LEU A 119 7.32 16.94 1.12
CA LEU A 119 8.61 16.58 0.54
C LEU A 119 9.64 17.67 0.87
N GLY A 120 10.93 17.34 0.84
CA GLY A 120 12.00 18.29 1.20
C GLY A 120 12.05 19.58 0.37
N GLY A 121 11.39 19.63 -0.79
CA GLY A 121 11.27 20.81 -1.65
C GLY A 121 9.88 21.49 -1.65
N GLY A 122 8.90 20.99 -0.87
CA GLY A 122 7.54 21.53 -0.86
C GLY A 122 6.47 20.46 -0.64
N ALA A 123 5.21 20.84 -0.81
CA ALA A 123 4.10 19.89 -0.75
C ALA A 123 3.85 19.29 -2.15
N GLY A 124 3.97 17.97 -2.28
CA GLY A 124 3.59 17.25 -3.49
C GLY A 124 2.12 16.83 -3.47
N ALA A 125 1.43 17.01 -4.60
CA ALA A 125 0.05 16.59 -4.79
C ALA A 125 0.00 15.12 -5.20
N PHE A 126 -0.50 14.27 -4.31
CA PHE A 126 -0.71 12.85 -4.57
C PHE A 126 -2.15 12.60 -5.01
N SER A 127 -2.30 11.70 -5.99
CA SER A 127 -3.58 11.08 -6.34
C SER A 127 -3.39 9.60 -6.69
N SER A 128 -4.43 8.79 -6.48
CA SER A 128 -4.46 7.39 -6.91
C SER A 128 -5.85 6.97 -7.35
N SER A 129 -5.89 6.02 -8.28
CA SER A 129 -7.11 5.35 -8.74
C SER A 129 -6.83 3.85 -8.78
N ILE A 130 -7.41 3.12 -7.84
CA ILE A 130 -7.27 1.66 -7.74
C ILE A 130 -8.57 1.02 -8.20
N ASP A 131 -8.46 0.01 -9.05
CA ASP A 131 -9.60 -0.65 -9.68
C ASP A 131 -10.51 -1.33 -8.65
N VAL A 132 -11.81 -1.34 -8.92
CA VAL A 132 -12.77 -2.09 -8.10
C VAL A 132 -12.39 -3.56 -8.12
N GLY A 133 -12.25 -4.17 -6.94
CA GLY A 133 -11.88 -5.58 -6.80
C GLY A 133 -10.36 -5.84 -6.82
N ALA A 134 -9.51 -4.83 -6.93
CA ALA A 134 -8.05 -5.01 -6.94
C ALA A 134 -7.51 -5.74 -5.70
N LYS A 135 -8.23 -5.70 -4.58
CA LYS A 135 -7.89 -6.43 -3.35
C LYS A 135 -7.79 -7.95 -3.53
N THR A 136 -8.56 -8.52 -4.47
CA THR A 136 -8.62 -9.96 -4.75
C THR A 136 -7.58 -10.42 -5.77
N LEU A 137 -6.80 -9.50 -6.34
CA LEU A 137 -5.74 -9.84 -7.28
C LEU A 137 -4.60 -10.60 -6.58
N ASP A 138 -3.86 -11.36 -7.39
CA ASP A 138 -2.63 -11.98 -6.92
C ASP A 138 -1.54 -10.91 -6.71
N LYS A 139 -0.62 -11.17 -5.78
CA LYS A 139 0.51 -10.27 -5.54
C LYS A 139 1.31 -10.05 -6.83
N GLY A 140 1.60 -8.79 -7.14
CA GLY A 140 2.33 -8.38 -8.33
C GLY A 140 1.47 -8.18 -9.58
N GLN A 141 0.15 -8.39 -9.51
CA GLN A 141 -0.76 -7.98 -10.58
C GLN A 141 -1.06 -6.49 -10.51
N ILE A 142 -1.28 -5.89 -11.69
CA ILE A 142 -1.64 -4.47 -11.83
C ILE A 142 -3.02 -4.25 -11.20
N ALA A 143 -3.07 -3.28 -10.28
CA ALA A 143 -4.23 -2.93 -9.49
C ALA A 143 -4.80 -1.54 -9.83
N GLY A 144 -4.03 -0.71 -10.54
CA GLY A 144 -4.42 0.65 -10.90
C GLY A 144 -3.20 1.55 -11.07
N GLU A 145 -3.38 2.83 -10.80
CA GLU A 145 -2.37 3.87 -11.02
C GLU A 145 -2.34 4.92 -9.91
N ALA A 146 -1.21 5.62 -9.82
CA ALA A 146 -1.04 6.76 -8.94
C ALA A 146 -0.20 7.84 -9.61
N ARG A 147 -0.30 9.06 -9.08
CA ARG A 147 0.43 10.23 -9.55
C ARG A 147 0.90 11.06 -8.38
N LEU A 148 2.13 11.53 -8.44
CA LEU A 148 2.70 12.50 -7.50
C LEU A 148 3.21 13.69 -8.31
N ASP A 149 2.52 14.82 -8.22
CA ASP A 149 2.73 16.00 -9.05
C ASP A 149 2.67 15.68 -10.56
N ALA A 150 3.82 15.64 -11.23
CA ALA A 150 3.96 15.31 -12.65
C ALA A 150 4.47 13.89 -12.89
N GLU A 151 4.77 13.14 -11.83
CA GLU A 151 5.32 11.78 -11.91
C GLU A 151 4.20 10.74 -11.85
N ASP A 152 4.18 9.82 -12.82
CA ASP A 152 3.19 8.76 -12.93
C ASP A 152 3.74 7.42 -12.39
N PHE A 153 2.87 6.64 -11.77
CA PHE A 153 3.18 5.38 -11.10
C PHE A 153 2.16 4.31 -11.49
N ALA A 154 2.64 3.08 -11.73
CA ALA A 154 1.78 1.92 -11.92
C ALA A 154 1.65 1.17 -10.59
N CYS A 155 0.44 0.90 -10.10
CA CYS A 155 0.22 0.27 -8.81
C CYS A 155 -0.02 -1.24 -8.96
N PHE A 156 0.68 -2.02 -8.14
CA PHE A 156 0.57 -3.48 -8.10
C PHE A 156 0.08 -3.93 -6.73
N ARG A 157 -0.68 -5.03 -6.70
CA ARG A 157 -1.12 -5.63 -5.44
C ARG A 157 0.08 -6.13 -4.63
N ASP A 158 0.16 -5.74 -3.36
CA ASP A 158 1.20 -6.21 -2.44
C ASP A 158 0.61 -6.99 -1.26
N GLY A 159 -0.08 -6.30 -0.35
CA GLY A 159 -0.80 -6.88 0.78
C GLY A 159 0.05 -7.52 1.87
N LYS A 160 1.39 -7.46 1.76
CA LYS A 160 2.31 -8.17 2.65
C LYS A 160 3.41 -7.29 3.22
N THR A 161 3.94 -6.35 2.44
CA THR A 161 5.04 -5.51 2.90
C THR A 161 4.56 -4.65 4.07
N GLY A 162 5.34 -4.59 5.14
CA GLY A 162 5.02 -3.79 6.31
C GLY A 162 6.23 -3.02 6.79
N PHE A 163 5.98 -1.85 7.36
CA PHE A 163 7.00 -1.03 8.01
C PHE A 163 6.44 -0.41 9.29
N VAL A 164 7.36 0.07 10.12
CA VAL A 164 7.05 0.61 11.43
C VAL A 164 7.63 2.01 11.50
N GLY A 165 6.78 3.00 11.77
CA GLY A 165 7.21 4.34 12.13
C GLY A 165 7.66 4.37 13.58
N ARG A 166 8.84 4.92 13.82
CA ARG A 166 9.38 5.13 15.17
C ARG A 166 9.58 6.61 15.42
N ASP A 167 9.42 7.02 16.67
CA ASP A 167 9.75 8.37 17.11
C ASP A 167 11.26 8.52 17.37
N VAL A 168 11.65 9.71 17.84
CA VAL A 168 13.05 10.06 18.17
C VAL A 168 13.63 9.24 19.32
N PHE A 169 12.79 8.58 20.12
CA PHE A 169 13.19 7.71 21.22
C PHE A 169 13.21 6.23 20.81
N GLY A 170 12.83 5.93 19.56
CA GLY A 170 12.82 4.58 19.00
C GLY A 170 11.54 3.80 19.28
N ASP A 171 10.54 4.42 19.90
CA ASP A 171 9.26 3.79 20.22
C ASP A 171 8.38 3.69 18.96
N GLU A 172 7.71 2.54 18.80
CA GLU A 172 6.79 2.29 17.69
C GLU A 172 5.56 3.19 17.80
N THR A 173 5.49 4.18 16.92
CA THR A 173 4.38 5.15 16.85
C THR A 173 3.22 4.60 16.03
N TYR A 174 3.54 3.95 14.91
CA TYR A 174 2.55 3.34 14.03
C TYR A 174 3.13 2.16 13.26
N ARG A 175 2.24 1.25 12.84
CA ARG A 175 2.58 0.11 11.98
C ARG A 175 1.71 0.15 10.74
N CYS A 176 2.34 0.12 9.58
CA CYS A 176 1.68 0.16 8.30
C CYS A 176 1.88 -1.15 7.54
N THR A 177 0.86 -1.54 6.78
CA THR A 177 0.92 -2.63 5.80
C THR A 177 0.57 -2.04 4.44
N ALA A 178 1.42 -2.28 3.46
CA ALA A 178 1.21 -1.88 2.08
C ALA A 178 0.12 -2.76 1.46
N ASP A 179 -0.99 -2.12 1.10
CA ASP A 179 -2.02 -2.72 0.28
C ASP A 179 -1.55 -2.81 -1.18
N TYR A 180 -0.89 -1.75 -1.65
CA TYR A 180 -0.36 -1.66 -3.01
C TYR A 180 1.03 -1.03 -3.03
N TRP A 181 1.85 -1.49 -3.97
CA TRP A 181 3.17 -0.92 -4.28
C TRP A 181 3.11 -0.30 -5.67
N CYS A 182 3.47 0.99 -5.76
CA CYS A 182 3.46 1.73 -7.01
C CYS A 182 4.87 2.25 -7.32
N PRO A 183 5.66 1.56 -8.14
CA PRO A 183 6.89 2.12 -8.69
C PRO A 183 6.59 3.20 -9.74
N SER A 184 7.45 4.22 -9.80
CA SER A 184 7.41 5.21 -10.88
C SER A 184 7.72 4.54 -12.21
N ILE A 185 6.97 4.91 -13.25
CA ILE A 185 7.18 4.43 -14.62
C ILE A 185 8.05 5.38 -15.45
N GLN A 186 8.46 6.51 -14.88
CA GLN A 186 9.38 7.45 -15.50
C GLN A 186 10.82 6.96 -15.22
N VAL A 187 11.52 6.56 -16.28
CA VAL A 187 12.93 6.12 -16.25
C VAL A 187 13.89 7.22 -16.66
#